data_AF-A0A1M7MKM1-F1
#
_entry.id   AF-A0A1M7MKM1-F1
#
_cell.length_a   1.000
_cell.length_b   1.000
_cell.length_c   1.000
_cell.angle_alpha   90.00
_cell.angle_beta   90.00
_cell.angle_gamma   90.00
#
_symmetry.space_group_name_H-M   'P 1'
#
loop_
_entity.id
_entity.type
_entity.pdbx_description
1 polymer ?
#
loop_
_entity_poly.entity_id
_entity_poly.type
_entity_poly.pdbx_seq_one_letter_code
_entity_poly.pdbx_strand_id
1 'polypeptide(L)'
;MNYLLNIDEAIDRKFLVTKAMRGQADVGTIIHVMDAEQQGAAVIVYYRVTRYNEKFHDYQDYTAKFENLAAFCKWAQPDNFIARNYECFSLRDIQHYIKIKNRSFVSFCLPIIIIAAIIIWCVSLFVVKGVVGIIIGSVLTVVVFIAAFALLKVQKKKEKMRLYRKVSAGWGVVFE
;
A
#
# COMPACT_ATOMS: atom_id res chain seq x y z
N MET A 1 12.30 -11.96 -11.56
CA MET A 1 11.80 -11.73 -12.92
C MET A 1 11.47 -10.26 -13.05
N ASN A 2 12.30 -9.50 -13.77
CA ASN A 2 11.99 -8.12 -14.14
C ASN A 2 10.96 -8.19 -15.26
N TYR A 3 9.69 -8.04 -14.90
CA TYR A 3 8.61 -7.90 -15.88
C TYR A 3 8.79 -6.52 -16.53
N LEU A 4 9.43 -6.50 -17.70
CA LEU A 4 9.51 -5.32 -18.55
C LEU A 4 8.10 -5.08 -19.11
N LEU A 5 7.35 -4.20 -18.46
CA LEU A 5 6.12 -3.65 -19.03
C LEU A 5 6.47 -2.98 -20.36
N ASN A 6 5.94 -3.52 -21.44
CA ASN A 6 5.92 -2.82 -22.73
C ASN A 6 4.93 -1.64 -22.64
N ILE A 7 5.13 -0.60 -23.45
CA ILE A 7 4.25 0.58 -23.51
C ILE A 7 2.80 0.13 -23.73
N ASP A 8 2.59 -0.79 -24.67
CA ASP A 8 1.28 -1.35 -25.01
C ASP A 8 0.61 -2.08 -23.84
N GLU A 9 1.41 -2.72 -22.96
CA GLU A 9 0.87 -3.40 -21.78
C GLU A 9 0.47 -2.43 -20.68
N ALA A 10 0.94 -1.18 -20.71
CA ALA A 10 0.51 -0.17 -19.76
C ALA A 10 -0.80 0.48 -20.19
N ILE A 11 -1.08 0.56 -21.50
CA ILE A 11 -2.27 1.21 -22.08
C ILE A 11 -3.55 0.45 -21.69
N ASP A 12 -4.62 1.22 -21.46
CA ASP A 12 -5.95 0.80 -21.02
C ASP A 12 -5.99 0.01 -19.70
N ARG A 13 -4.88 -0.07 -18.97
CA ARG A 13 -4.84 -0.69 -17.65
C ARG A 13 -5.11 0.33 -16.55
N LYS A 14 -5.80 -0.15 -15.51
CA LYS A 14 -6.01 0.60 -14.27
C LYS A 14 -5.02 0.13 -13.22
N PHE A 15 -4.42 1.06 -12.50
CA PHE A 15 -3.35 0.82 -11.54
C PHE A 15 -3.73 1.45 -10.20
N LEU A 16 -3.61 0.70 -9.11
CA LEU A 16 -3.72 1.25 -7.77
C LEU A 16 -2.36 1.83 -7.35
N VAL A 17 -2.35 3.10 -6.97
CA VAL A 17 -1.11 3.80 -6.60
C VAL A 17 -0.65 3.35 -5.21
N THR A 18 0.51 2.68 -5.16
CA THR A 18 1.11 2.18 -3.92
C THR A 18 2.19 3.07 -3.35
N LYS A 19 2.69 4.04 -4.11
CA LYS A 19 3.64 5.04 -3.63
C LYS A 19 3.24 6.40 -4.18
N ALA A 20 3.32 7.44 -3.33
CA ALA A 20 2.97 8.78 -3.77
C ALA A 20 3.93 9.22 -4.88
N MET A 21 3.37 9.67 -5.99
CA MET A 21 4.10 10.22 -7.11
C MET A 21 3.97 11.73 -7.04
N ARG A 22 5.07 12.41 -6.72
CA ARG A 22 5.08 13.84 -6.40
C ARG A 22 4.46 14.64 -7.54
N GLY A 23 3.40 15.39 -7.23
CA GLY A 23 2.68 16.23 -8.19
C GLY A 23 1.84 15.49 -9.23
N GLN A 24 1.69 14.16 -9.10
CA GLN A 24 0.99 13.32 -10.06
C GLN A 24 -0.20 12.61 -9.40
N ALA A 25 0.07 11.67 -8.49
CA ALA A 25 -0.96 10.86 -7.90
C ALA A 25 -0.62 10.46 -6.46
N ASP A 26 -1.62 10.56 -5.60
CA ASP A 26 -1.50 10.15 -4.22
C ASP A 26 -1.69 8.65 -4.05
N VAL A 27 -1.12 8.14 -2.98
CA VAL A 27 -1.35 6.79 -2.50
C VAL A 27 -2.86 6.50 -2.39
N GLY A 28 -3.28 5.35 -2.91
CA GLY A 28 -4.68 4.90 -2.80
C GLY A 28 -5.62 5.48 -3.86
N THR A 29 -5.09 6.28 -4.79
CA THR A 29 -5.82 6.66 -6.01
C THR A 29 -5.69 5.57 -7.08
N ILE A 30 -6.61 5.59 -8.03
CA ILE A 30 -6.55 4.70 -9.20
C ILE A 30 -6.07 5.53 -10.38
N ILE A 31 -5.06 5.04 -11.08
CA ILE A 31 -4.61 5.61 -12.35
C ILE A 31 -5.12 4.74 -13.48
N HIS A 32 -5.73 5.34 -14.49
CA HIS A 32 -6.03 4.67 -15.75
C HIS A 32 -5.12 5.26 -16.82
N VAL A 33 -4.21 4.47 -17.35
CA VAL A 33 -3.39 4.88 -18.49
C VAL A 33 -4.28 4.82 -19.71
N MET A 34 -4.56 5.98 -20.31
CA MET A 34 -5.44 6.08 -21.47
C MET A 34 -4.66 5.87 -22.76
N ASP A 35 -3.44 6.41 -22.82
CA ASP A 35 -2.59 6.33 -24.00
C ASP A 35 -1.11 6.52 -23.61
N ALA A 36 -0.21 6.04 -24.47
CA ALA A 36 1.21 6.28 -24.35
C ALA A 36 1.88 6.34 -25.73
N GLU A 37 2.54 7.46 -26.02
CA GLU A 37 3.25 7.69 -27.28
C GLU A 37 4.75 7.65 -27.08
N GLN A 38 5.45 6.98 -28.00
CA GLN A 38 6.91 7.09 -28.09
C GLN A 38 7.30 8.18 -29.08
N GLN A 39 7.95 9.24 -28.60
CA GLN A 39 8.47 10.33 -29.43
C GLN A 39 10.00 10.27 -29.43
N GLY A 40 10.55 9.54 -30.40
CA GLY A 40 11.98 9.25 -30.49
C GLY A 40 12.46 8.41 -29.30
N ALA A 41 13.36 8.95 -28.48
CA ALA A 41 13.79 8.31 -27.24
C ALA A 41 12.78 8.51 -26.09
N ALA A 42 11.99 9.58 -26.11
CA ALA A 42 11.08 9.93 -25.02
C ALA A 42 9.77 9.14 -25.09
N VAL A 43 9.16 8.93 -23.92
CA VAL A 43 7.83 8.31 -23.78
C VAL A 43 6.90 9.30 -23.11
N ILE A 44 5.76 9.60 -23.72
CA ILE A 44 4.71 10.45 -23.17
C ILE A 44 3.55 9.54 -22.78
N VAL A 45 3.05 9.69 -21.55
CA VAL A 45 1.96 8.87 -21.02
C VAL A 45 0.83 9.78 -20.60
N TYR A 46 -0.35 9.50 -21.14
CA TYR A 46 -1.61 10.16 -20.79
C TYR A 46 -2.39 9.26 -19.84
N TYR A 47 -2.72 9.78 -18.66
CA TYR A 47 -3.40 8.99 -17.65
C TYR A 47 -4.38 9.80 -16.82
N ARG A 48 -5.44 9.14 -16.37
CA ARG A 48 -6.49 9.70 -15.53
C ARG A 48 -6.34 9.20 -14.10
N VAL A 49 -6.19 10.11 -13.15
CA VAL A 49 -6.23 9.79 -11.72
C VAL A 49 -7.66 9.91 -11.25
N THR A 50 -8.22 8.80 -10.78
CA THR A 50 -9.49 8.78 -10.05
C THR A 50 -9.21 8.90 -8.55
N ARG A 51 -9.72 9.98 -7.95
CA ARG A 51 -9.64 10.20 -6.50
C ARG A 51 -10.96 9.79 -5.87
N TYR A 52 -10.87 8.89 -4.90
CA TYR A 52 -12.01 8.55 -4.07
C TYR A 52 -11.97 9.38 -2.80
N ASN A 53 -12.82 10.39 -2.73
CA ASN A 53 -13.02 11.17 -1.52
C ASN A 53 -14.44 10.90 -1.01
N GLU A 54 -14.66 9.70 -0.46
CA GLU A 54 -15.82 9.11 0.29
C GLU A 54 -17.27 9.48 -0.13
N LYS A 55 -17.52 10.68 -0.62
CA LYS A 55 -18.75 11.27 -1.13
C LYS A 55 -18.75 11.47 -2.66
N PHE A 56 -17.60 11.65 -3.31
CA PHE A 56 -17.53 11.93 -4.75
C PHE A 56 -16.39 11.19 -5.46
N HIS A 57 -16.64 10.83 -6.73
CA HIS A 57 -15.62 10.40 -7.68
C HIS A 57 -15.13 11.62 -8.44
N ASP A 58 -13.92 12.06 -8.15
CA ASP A 58 -13.26 13.12 -8.91
C ASP A 58 -12.22 12.49 -9.86
N TYR A 59 -12.07 13.09 -11.03
CA TYR A 59 -11.17 12.61 -12.07
C TYR A 59 -10.29 13.78 -12.53
N GLN A 60 -8.99 13.55 -12.55
CA GLN A 60 -8.04 14.53 -13.07
C GLN A 60 -7.11 13.86 -14.07
N ASP A 61 -7.01 14.45 -15.26
CA ASP A 61 -6.14 13.97 -16.32
C ASP A 61 -4.75 14.58 -16.18
N TYR A 62 -3.75 13.75 -16.43
CA TYR A 62 -2.34 14.08 -16.30
C TYR A 62 -1.57 13.58 -17.51
N THR A 63 -0.50 14.30 -17.82
CA THR A 63 0.50 13.87 -18.80
C THR A 63 1.84 13.78 -18.10
N ALA A 64 2.50 12.63 -18.22
CA ALA A 64 3.88 12.43 -17.78
C ALA A 64 4.79 12.21 -18.98
N LYS A 65 5.92 12.91 -19.02
CA LYS A 65 6.95 12.72 -20.03
C LYS A 65 8.18 12.08 -19.38
N PHE A 66 8.67 11.01 -19.99
CA PHE A 66 9.86 10.29 -19.59
C PHE A 66 10.93 10.46 -20.66
N GLU A 67 12.18 10.65 -20.23
CA GLU A 67 13.32 10.87 -21.14
C GLU A 67 13.66 9.64 -21.98
N ASN A 68 13.39 8.45 -21.46
CA ASN A 68 13.65 7.18 -22.11
C ASN A 68 12.72 6.06 -21.61
N LEU A 69 12.70 4.95 -22.36
CA LEU A 69 11.93 3.76 -22.01
C LEU A 69 12.29 3.22 -20.61
N ALA A 70 13.56 3.30 -20.20
CA ALA A 70 13.98 2.83 -18.88
C ALA A 70 13.34 3.64 -17.73
N ALA A 71 13.24 4.96 -17.91
CA ALA A 71 12.56 5.85 -16.96
C ALA A 71 11.06 5.56 -16.89
N PHE A 72 10.43 5.31 -18.04
CA PHE A 72 9.04 4.86 -18.11
C PHE A 72 8.84 3.51 -17.40
N CYS A 73 9.65 2.50 -17.70
CA CYS A 73 9.54 1.19 -17.04
C CYS A 73 9.74 1.30 -15.53
N LYS A 74 10.67 2.15 -15.06
CA LYS A 74 10.86 2.43 -13.64
C LYS A 74 9.66 3.10 -12.99
N TRP A 75 8.99 4.01 -13.70
CA TRP A 75 7.73 4.60 -13.25
C TRP A 75 6.63 3.53 -13.19
N ALA A 76 6.48 2.73 -14.24
CA ALA A 76 5.49 1.67 -14.38
C ALA A 76 5.71 0.46 -13.45
N GLN A 77 6.82 0.42 -12.69
CA GLN A 77 7.16 -0.71 -11.83
C GLN A 77 6.07 -1.05 -10.79
N PRO A 78 5.95 -2.34 -10.42
CA PRO A 78 5.01 -2.82 -9.40
C PRO A 78 5.15 -2.17 -8.00
N ASP A 79 6.25 -1.45 -7.76
CA ASP A 79 6.48 -0.71 -6.52
C ASP A 79 5.69 0.60 -6.44
N ASN A 80 5.47 1.25 -7.58
CA ASN A 80 4.65 2.46 -7.68
C ASN A 80 3.18 2.11 -7.91
N PHE A 81 2.93 0.99 -8.58
CA PHE A 81 1.60 0.57 -9.01
C PHE A 81 1.30 -0.90 -8.67
N ILE A 82 0.10 -1.18 -8.20
CA ILE A 82 -0.48 -2.53 -8.28
C ILE A 82 -1.47 -2.53 -9.42
N ALA A 83 -1.12 -3.20 -10.51
CA ALA A 83 -1.93 -3.24 -11.71
C ALA A 83 -3.20 -4.09 -11.53
N ARG A 84 -4.31 -3.63 -12.08
CA ARG A 84 -5.57 -4.36 -12.19
C ARG A 84 -5.60 -4.98 -13.57
N ASN A 85 -5.49 -6.31 -13.66
CA ASN A 85 -6.19 -6.97 -14.75
C ASN A 85 -7.69 -6.73 -14.48
N TYR A 86 -8.48 -6.33 -15.48
CA TYR A 86 -9.75 -5.60 -15.34
C TYR A 86 -10.75 -6.18 -14.29
N GLU A 87 -10.58 -7.45 -13.90
CA GLU A 87 -11.52 -8.25 -13.09
C GLU A 87 -11.08 -8.58 -11.65
N CYS A 88 -9.80 -8.45 -11.27
CA CYS A 88 -9.32 -9.12 -10.04
C CYS A 88 -9.55 -8.36 -8.72
N PHE A 89 -9.86 -7.06 -8.76
CA PHE A 89 -10.05 -6.23 -7.56
C PHE A 89 -11.45 -5.62 -7.47
N SER A 90 -12.13 -5.90 -6.35
CA SER A 90 -13.38 -5.24 -6.01
C SER A 90 -13.13 -3.86 -5.39
N LEU A 91 -14.12 -2.96 -5.47
CA LEU A 91 -14.08 -1.67 -4.75
C LEU A 91 -13.82 -1.84 -3.25
N ARG A 92 -14.34 -2.92 -2.64
CA ARG A 92 -14.12 -3.25 -1.23
C ARG A 92 -12.65 -3.57 -0.95
N ASP A 93 -11.96 -4.28 -1.84
CA ASP A 93 -10.53 -4.59 -1.68
C ASP A 93 -9.68 -3.30 -1.69
N ILE A 94 -10.01 -2.37 -2.58
CA ILE A 94 -9.33 -1.07 -2.71
C ILE A 94 -9.55 -0.22 -1.45
N GLN A 95 -10.81 -0.08 -1.00
CA GLN A 95 -11.13 0.64 0.24
C GLN A 95 -10.45 0.03 1.46
N HIS A 96 -10.42 -1.30 1.55
CA HIS A 96 -9.76 -2.01 2.66
C HIS A 96 -8.25 -1.74 2.69
N TYR A 97 -7.60 -1.75 1.52
CA TYR A 97 -6.18 -1.41 1.41
C TYR A 97 -5.90 0.03 1.82
N ILE A 98 -6.70 1.01 1.33
CA ILE A 98 -6.56 2.42 1.71
C ILE A 98 -6.68 2.57 3.23
N LYS A 99 -7.70 1.94 3.83
CA LYS A 99 -7.92 1.96 5.28
C LYS A 99 -6.71 1.40 6.04
N ILE A 100 -6.16 0.26 5.62
CA ILE A 100 -5.03 -0.39 6.30
C ILE A 100 -3.72 0.35 6.09
N LYS A 101 -3.54 0.98 4.94
CA LYS A 101 -2.34 1.77 4.64
C LYS A 101 -2.29 3.07 5.42
N ASN A 102 -3.42 3.78 5.48
CA ASN A 102 -3.57 5.03 6.24
C ASN A 102 -3.61 4.81 7.75
N ARG A 103 -3.73 3.56 8.24
CA ARG A 103 -3.52 3.27 9.68
C ARG A 103 -2.12 3.71 10.09
N SER A 104 -2.09 4.72 10.94
CA SER A 104 -0.90 5.18 11.64
C SER A 104 -0.68 4.36 12.91
N PHE A 105 0.55 4.38 13.43
CA PHE A 105 0.88 3.78 14.71
C PHE A 105 -0.05 4.28 15.84
N VAL A 106 -0.41 5.56 15.80
CA VAL A 106 -1.31 6.20 16.77
C VAL A 106 -2.73 5.64 16.68
N SER A 107 -3.27 5.45 15.47
CA SER A 107 -4.66 4.96 15.30
C SER A 107 -4.87 3.48 15.63
N PHE A 108 -3.81 2.67 15.57
CA PHE A 108 -3.91 1.21 15.69
C PHE A 108 -3.15 0.65 16.89
N CYS A 109 -1.88 1.02 17.06
CA CYS A 109 -1.04 0.45 18.12
C CYS A 109 -1.30 1.11 19.46
N LEU A 110 -1.53 2.42 19.51
CA LEU A 110 -1.66 3.17 20.75
C LEU A 110 -2.81 2.67 21.65
N PRO A 111 -4.04 2.40 21.15
CA PRO A 111 -5.12 1.87 21.98
C PRO A 111 -4.77 0.48 22.55
N ILE A 112 -4.16 -0.38 21.74
CA ILE A 112 -3.74 -1.73 22.14
C ILE A 112 -2.67 -1.66 23.22
N ILE A 113 -1.67 -0.79 23.04
CA ILE A 113 -0.58 -0.59 23.99
C ILE A 113 -1.10 -0.02 25.30
N ILE A 114 -2.00 0.97 25.27
CA ILE A 114 -2.56 1.58 26.49
C ILE A 114 -3.34 0.55 27.30
N ILE A 115 -4.26 -0.20 26.66
CA ILE A 115 -5.07 -1.21 27.35
C ILE A 115 -4.17 -2.31 27.94
N ALA A 116 -3.23 -2.81 27.15
CA ALA A 116 -2.30 -3.84 27.60
C ALA A 116 -1.38 -3.34 28.73
N ALA A 117 -0.90 -2.08 28.66
CA ALA A 117 -0.09 -1.49 29.71
C ALA A 117 -0.89 -1.37 31.02
N ILE A 118 -2.14 -0.91 30.98
CA ILE A 118 -2.99 -0.84 32.18
C ILE A 118 -3.13 -2.22 32.84
N ILE A 119 -3.39 -3.26 32.05
CA ILE A 119 -3.50 -4.64 32.55
C ILE A 119 -2.18 -5.11 33.17
N ILE A 120 -1.06 -4.92 32.46
CA ILE A 120 0.27 -5.32 32.94
C ILE A 120 0.58 -4.63 34.26
N TRP A 121 0.38 -3.31 34.36
CA TRP A 121 0.70 -2.55 35.56
C TRP A 121 -0.22 -2.92 36.73
N CYS A 122 -1.52 -3.14 36.50
CA CYS A 122 -2.42 -3.68 37.52
C CYS A 122 -1.93 -5.04 38.03
N VAL A 123 -1.63 -5.99 37.15
CA VAL A 123 -1.15 -7.32 37.57
C VAL A 123 0.20 -7.23 38.31
N SER A 124 1.13 -6.42 37.79
CA SER A 124 2.49 -6.29 38.33
C SER A 124 2.50 -5.68 39.74
N LEU A 125 1.68 -4.66 39.97
CA LEU A 125 1.63 -3.94 41.25
C LEU A 125 0.80 -4.68 42.30
N PHE A 126 -0.30 -5.34 41.91
CA PHE A 126 -1.17 -6.02 42.87
C PHE A 126 -0.69 -7.43 43.23
N VAL A 127 -0.06 -8.17 42.31
CA VAL A 127 0.31 -9.59 42.52
C VAL A 127 1.74 -9.74 43.04
N VAL A 128 2.72 -9.11 42.37
CA VAL A 128 4.14 -9.39 42.64
C VAL A 128 4.70 -8.50 43.76
N LYS A 129 4.20 -7.26 43.88
CA LYS A 129 4.59 -6.22 44.86
C LYS A 129 6.11 -5.91 44.90
N GLY A 130 6.46 -4.71 45.37
CA GLY A 130 7.85 -4.28 45.52
C GLY A 130 8.60 -4.03 44.19
N VAL A 131 9.93 -3.91 44.29
CA VAL A 131 10.81 -3.52 43.17
C VAL A 131 10.75 -4.52 42.00
N VAL A 132 10.55 -5.80 42.30
CA VAL A 132 10.44 -6.87 41.30
C VAL A 132 9.21 -6.68 40.40
N GLY A 133 8.07 -6.24 40.96
CA GLY A 133 6.88 -5.92 40.19
C GLY A 133 7.10 -4.76 39.21
N ILE A 134 7.87 -3.74 39.62
CA ILE A 134 8.20 -2.60 38.76
C ILE A 134 9.09 -3.03 37.58
N ILE A 135 10.09 -3.88 37.83
CA ILE A 135 10.97 -4.42 36.78
C ILE A 135 10.15 -5.24 35.77
N ILE A 136 9.32 -6.16 36.25
CA ILE A 136 8.49 -7.01 35.39
C ILE A 136 7.50 -6.19 34.56
N GLY A 137 6.80 -5.24 35.19
CA GLY A 137 5.86 -4.36 34.49
C GLY A 137 6.53 -3.52 33.40
N SER A 138 7.73 -3.03 33.67
CA SER A 138 8.52 -2.25 32.72
C SER A 138 8.95 -3.10 31.52
N VAL A 139 9.51 -4.30 31.76
CA VAL A 139 9.93 -5.23 30.70
C VAL A 139 8.74 -5.66 29.84
N LEU A 140 7.62 -6.03 30.45
CA LEU A 140 6.42 -6.45 29.72
C LEU A 140 5.83 -5.32 28.86
N THR A 141 5.89 -4.06 29.33
CA THR A 141 5.43 -2.91 28.55
C THR A 141 6.27 -2.72 27.28
N VAL A 142 7.60 -2.89 27.38
CA VAL A 142 8.51 -2.87 26.22
C VAL A 142 8.20 -4.01 25.24
N VAL A 143 7.96 -5.22 25.75
CA VAL A 143 7.59 -6.38 24.92
C VAL A 143 6.29 -6.13 24.15
N VAL A 144 5.26 -5.60 24.82
CA VAL A 144 3.99 -5.24 24.18
C VAL A 144 4.18 -4.19 23.08
N PHE A 145 5.03 -3.18 23.32
CA PHE A 145 5.33 -2.17 22.33
C PHE A 145 5.96 -2.79 21.06
N ILE A 146 6.95 -3.65 21.24
CA ILE A 146 7.62 -4.35 20.12
C ILE A 146 6.63 -5.25 19.39
N ALA A 147 5.80 -6.00 20.11
CA ALA A 147 4.79 -6.90 19.54
C ALA A 147 3.75 -6.13 18.71
N ALA A 148 3.20 -5.03 19.24
CA ALA A 148 2.23 -4.19 18.54
C ALA A 148 2.84 -3.59 17.25
N PHE A 149 4.09 -3.14 17.31
CA PHE A 149 4.80 -2.62 16.13
C PHE A 149 5.05 -3.72 15.08
N ALA A 150 5.47 -4.91 15.51
CA ALA A 150 5.65 -6.06 14.63
C ALA A 150 4.33 -6.46 13.95
N LEU A 151 3.22 -6.52 14.70
CA LEU A 151 1.89 -6.83 14.18
C LEU A 151 1.45 -5.82 13.10
N LEU A 152 1.70 -4.52 13.32
CA LEU A 152 1.40 -3.50 12.32
C LEU A 152 2.17 -3.73 11.01
N LYS A 153 3.47 -4.03 11.11
CA LYS A 153 4.31 -4.36 9.94
C LYS A 153 3.81 -5.61 9.22
N VAL A 154 3.47 -6.66 9.96
CA VAL A 154 2.97 -7.92 9.40
C VAL A 154 1.62 -7.72 8.72
N GLN A 155 0.68 -6.98 9.32
CA GLN A 155 -0.61 -6.67 8.70
C GLN A 155 -0.44 -5.89 7.40
N LYS A 156 0.37 -4.82 7.39
CA LYS A 156 0.65 -4.05 6.18
C LYS A 156 1.29 -4.91 5.08
N LYS A 157 2.22 -5.79 5.45
CA LYS A 157 2.85 -6.72 4.50
C LYS A 157 1.85 -7.75 3.97
N LYS A 158 1.02 -8.35 4.84
CA LYS A 158 0.05 -9.38 4.46
C LYS A 158 -0.99 -8.86 3.48
N GLU A 159 -1.52 -7.66 3.69
CA GLU A 159 -2.49 -7.06 2.76
C GLU A 159 -1.84 -6.64 1.43
N LYS A 160 -0.61 -6.09 1.46
CA LYS A 160 0.15 -5.83 0.24
C LYS A 160 0.33 -7.12 -0.57
N MET A 161 0.74 -8.22 0.08
CA MET A 161 0.90 -9.53 -0.57
C MET A 161 -0.42 -10.14 -1.07
N ARG A 162 -1.52 -9.96 -0.32
CA ARG A 162 -2.86 -10.40 -0.73
C ARG A 162 -3.28 -9.73 -2.04
N LEU A 163 -3.02 -8.43 -2.18
CA LEU A 163 -3.29 -7.73 -3.43
C LEU A 163 -2.41 -8.26 -4.56
N TYR A 164 -1.09 -8.38 -4.36
CA TYR A 164 -0.21 -8.95 -5.41
C TYR A 164 -0.62 -10.34 -5.85
N ARG A 165 -1.04 -11.20 -4.92
CA ARG A 165 -1.48 -12.56 -5.26
C ARG A 165 -2.72 -12.55 -6.17
N LYS A 166 -3.66 -11.62 -5.95
CA LYS A 166 -4.84 -11.45 -6.82
C LYS A 166 -4.46 -10.97 -8.22
N VAL A 167 -3.42 -10.15 -8.34
CA VAL A 167 -2.85 -9.74 -9.63
C VAL A 167 -2.16 -10.91 -10.31
N SER A 168 -1.21 -11.55 -9.61
CA SER A 168 -0.36 -12.61 -10.19
C SER A 168 -1.13 -13.85 -10.63
N ALA A 169 -2.33 -14.10 -10.08
CA ALA A 169 -3.15 -15.26 -10.41
C ALA A 169 -3.74 -15.24 -11.83
N GLY A 170 -3.63 -14.14 -12.57
CA GLY A 170 -4.13 -14.01 -13.95
C GLY A 170 -3.21 -13.17 -14.83
N TRP A 171 -1.91 -13.15 -14.54
CA TRP A 171 -0.89 -12.35 -15.23
C TRP A 171 0.04 -13.17 -16.13
N GLY A 172 -0.16 -14.49 -16.21
CA GLY A 172 0.44 -15.31 -17.24
C GLY A 172 -0.54 -15.44 -18.40
N VAL A 173 -0.18 -14.95 -19.57
CA VAL A 173 -0.71 -15.50 -20.82
C VAL A 173 -0.43 -17.00 -20.74
N VAL A 174 -1.47 -17.83 -20.67
CA VAL A 174 -1.32 -19.26 -20.96
C VAL A 174 -1.09 -19.32 -22.45
N PHE A 175 0.15 -19.57 -22.86
CA PHE A 175 0.41 -19.96 -24.24
C PHE A 175 -0.16 -21.38 -24.38
N GLU A 176 -1.32 -21.49 -25.05
CA GLU A 176 -1.72 -22.74 -25.73
C GLU A 176 -1.03 -22.82 -27.08
#